data_AF-A0A3E0AIH6-F1
#
_entry.id   AF-A0A3E0AIH6-F1
#
_cell.length_a   1.000
_cell.length_b   1.000
_cell.length_c   1.000
_cell.angle_alpha   90.00
_cell.angle_beta   90.00
_cell.angle_gamma   90.00
#
_symmetry.space_group_name_H-M   'P 1'
#
loop_
_entity.id
_entity.type
_entity.pdbx_description
1 polymer ?
#
loop_
_entity_poly.entity_id
_entity_poly.type
_entity_poly.pdbx_seq_one_letter_code
_entity_poly.pdbx_strand_id
1 'polypeptide(L)'
;MTSITNPSDNCIPSWINTVASWITIISDTSCLKALGQLWVIGRKLLQGLSSEGMYEVLDYQTTLEIKDQHGRYAILNKLEKVRYLQNNIIAFQDQAWGDGKILVKYNCTPGVAVDQYRCGSKTFILISLRQVKFKGDVDRFKIEWGIEQGFLKKDGFWATEISHHTQQIKIRAIFPKCRPPQRTVIIERNSRKTHFLTKAAKEQLPDGRWLVTWKSHQPRLYEQYIFHWKW
;
A
#
# COMPACT_ATOMS: atom_id res chain seq x y z
N MET A 1 55.40 71.10 43.30
CA MET A 1 56.77 70.91 42.77
C MET A 1 56.85 69.49 42.25
N THR A 2 56.60 69.31 40.94
CA THR A 2 57.63 69.07 39.87
C THR A 2 58.29 67.70 40.06
N SER A 3 58.37 66.77 39.11
CA SER A 3 58.38 66.76 37.64
C SER A 3 58.33 65.27 37.23
N ILE A 4 57.49 64.83 36.28
CA ILE A 4 57.83 64.46 34.87
C ILE A 4 59.18 63.70 34.79
N THR A 5 59.21 62.41 34.42
CA THR A 5 59.32 61.94 33.01
C THR A 5 58.72 60.55 32.71
N ASN A 6 58.00 60.47 31.58
CA ASN A 6 57.96 59.33 30.61
C ASN A 6 59.09 59.59 29.56
N PRO A 7 59.55 58.67 28.67
CA PRO A 7 58.84 57.52 28.07
C PRO A 7 59.75 56.28 27.79
N SER A 8 59.25 55.39 26.91
CA SER A 8 59.90 54.27 26.20
C SER A 8 60.10 52.96 26.97
N ASP A 9 59.17 52.00 26.78
CA ASP A 9 59.47 50.82 25.95
C ASP A 9 58.21 49.97 25.74
N ASN A 10 57.64 50.08 24.54
CA ASN A 10 56.59 49.19 24.04
C ASN A 10 57.23 47.83 23.69
N CYS A 11 57.32 46.93 24.67
CA CYS A 11 57.49 45.50 24.40
C CYS A 11 56.11 44.89 24.19
N ILE A 12 55.63 44.93 22.95
CA ILE A 12 54.51 44.09 22.51
C ILE A 12 55.01 42.63 22.57
N PRO A 13 54.37 41.74 23.33
CA PRO A 13 54.73 40.33 23.34
C PRO A 13 54.46 39.71 21.96
N SER A 14 55.47 39.11 21.35
CA SER A 14 55.43 38.51 20.00
C SER A 14 54.59 37.24 19.87
N TRP A 15 53.71 36.94 20.83
CA TRP A 15 52.85 35.75 20.82
C TRP A 15 51.39 36.02 20.35
N ILE A 16 51.04 37.24 19.95
CA ILE A 16 49.68 37.55 19.45
C ILE A 16 49.51 37.36 17.92
N ASN A 17 50.57 37.01 17.17
CA ASN A 17 50.46 36.80 15.72
C ASN A 17 50.20 35.35 15.26
N THR A 18 49.55 34.53 16.10
CA THR A 18 49.14 33.17 15.70
C THR A 18 47.68 32.87 16.01
N VAL A 19 46.78 33.83 15.76
CA VAL A 19 45.32 33.54 15.74
C VAL A 19 44.63 34.08 14.47
N ALA A 20 45.31 34.88 13.64
CA ALA A 20 44.72 35.44 12.40
C ALA A 20 44.89 34.57 11.14
N SER A 21 45.19 33.26 11.27
CA SER A 21 45.38 32.37 10.11
C SER A 21 44.65 31.03 10.23
N TRP A 22 43.48 31.02 10.88
CA TRP A 22 42.56 29.88 10.84
C TRP A 22 41.10 30.26 10.50
N ILE A 23 40.78 31.55 10.33
CA ILE A 23 39.41 32.01 9.98
C ILE A 23 39.22 32.25 8.47
N THR A 24 40.28 32.23 7.66
CA THR A 24 40.22 32.38 6.19
C THR A 24 40.15 31.06 5.43
N ILE A 25 39.50 30.03 6.01
CA ILE A 25 39.13 28.80 5.29
C ILE A 25 37.59 28.60 5.37
N ILE A 26 36.77 29.66 5.43
CA ILE A 26 35.31 29.52 5.28
C ILE A 26 34.67 30.69 4.48
N SER A 27 35.43 31.34 3.59
CA SER A 27 34.86 32.39 2.72
C SER A 27 35.00 32.10 1.24
N ASP A 28 35.34 30.88 0.84
CA ASP A 28 35.17 30.48 -0.54
C ASP A 28 33.70 30.09 -0.75
N THR A 29 32.92 31.08 -1.19
CA THR A 29 31.48 30.96 -1.51
C THR A 29 31.15 29.77 -2.42
N SER A 30 32.16 29.22 -3.09
CA SER A 30 32.12 28.00 -3.90
C SER A 30 31.77 26.74 -3.09
N CYS A 31 32.31 26.59 -1.87
CA CYS A 31 32.04 25.40 -1.02
C CYS A 31 30.60 25.41 -0.47
N LEU A 32 30.11 26.59 -0.05
CA LEU A 32 28.73 26.76 0.39
C LEU A 32 27.72 26.51 -0.74
N LYS A 33 28.04 26.93 -1.97
CA LYS A 33 27.21 26.62 -3.15
C LYS A 33 27.20 25.13 -3.47
N ALA A 34 28.36 24.45 -3.37
CA ALA A 34 28.46 23.01 -3.58
C ALA A 34 27.66 22.21 -2.53
N LEU A 35 27.75 22.59 -1.25
CA LEU A 35 26.97 21.98 -0.17
C LEU A 35 25.46 22.21 -0.34
N GLY A 36 25.05 23.40 -0.79
CA GLY A 36 23.64 23.68 -1.11
C GLY A 36 23.09 22.80 -2.23
N GLN A 37 23.87 22.57 -3.30
CA GLN A 37 23.48 21.69 -4.40
C GLN A 37 23.42 20.21 -3.96
N LEU A 38 24.40 19.75 -3.17
CA LEU A 38 24.41 18.42 -2.57
C LEU A 38 23.21 18.20 -1.64
N TRP A 39 22.82 19.20 -0.85
CA TRP A 39 21.63 19.12 0.00
C TRP A 39 20.34 19.03 -0.82
N VAL A 40 20.20 19.78 -1.92
CA VAL A 40 19.03 19.69 -2.81
C VAL A 40 18.95 18.32 -3.50
N ILE A 41 20.09 17.77 -3.94
CA ILE A 41 20.16 16.43 -4.52
C ILE A 41 19.84 15.37 -3.47
N GLY A 42 20.43 15.48 -2.27
CA GLY A 42 20.16 14.60 -1.14
C GLY A 42 18.69 14.63 -0.72
N ARG A 43 18.09 15.82 -0.67
CA ARG A 43 16.65 15.99 -0.38
C ARG A 43 15.77 15.41 -1.48
N LYS A 44 16.14 15.54 -2.76
CA LYS A 44 15.42 14.93 -3.88
C LYS A 44 15.53 13.40 -3.88
N LEU A 45 16.69 12.85 -3.53
CA LEU A 45 16.90 11.41 -3.38
C LEU A 45 16.10 10.87 -2.18
N LEU A 46 16.13 11.56 -1.04
CA LEU A 46 15.31 11.24 0.12
C LEU A 46 13.81 11.36 -0.18
N GLN A 47 13.39 12.37 -0.95
CA GLN A 47 12.00 12.53 -1.39
C GLN A 47 11.56 11.41 -2.36
N GLY A 48 12.45 10.97 -3.26
CA GLY A 48 12.23 9.83 -4.15
C GLY A 48 12.17 8.48 -3.42
N LEU A 49 12.84 8.36 -2.28
CA LEU A 49 12.71 7.22 -1.37
C LEU A 49 11.43 7.30 -0.49
N SER A 50 10.78 8.46 -0.43
CA SER A 50 9.66 8.77 0.46
C SER A 50 8.28 8.77 -0.19
N SER A 51 8.11 8.21 -1.40
CA SER A 51 6.76 7.92 -1.90
C SER A 51 6.15 6.71 -1.18
N GLU A 52 6.21 6.73 0.15
CA GLU A 52 5.19 6.11 0.99
C GLU A 52 3.85 6.57 0.41
N GLY A 53 3.08 5.64 -0.18
CA GLY A 53 1.79 5.96 -0.79
C GLY A 53 0.87 6.70 0.18
N MET A 54 -0.28 7.20 -0.28
CA MET A 54 -1.21 7.95 0.60
C MET A 54 -1.62 7.15 1.86
N TYR A 55 -1.58 5.83 1.78
CA TYR A 55 -1.86 4.91 2.87
C TYR A 55 -1.08 3.59 2.74
N GLU A 56 -0.92 2.89 3.87
CA GLU A 56 -0.52 1.47 3.93
C GLU A 56 -1.71 0.59 4.37
N VAL A 57 -1.70 -0.67 3.94
CA VAL A 57 -2.71 -1.66 4.31
C VAL A 57 -2.13 -2.57 5.40
N LEU A 58 -2.69 -2.47 6.60
CA LEU A 58 -2.28 -3.27 7.75
C LEU A 58 -2.83 -4.71 7.67
N ASP A 59 -4.05 -4.87 7.17
CA ASP A 59 -4.70 -6.17 7.02
C ASP A 59 -5.62 -6.14 5.80
N TYR A 60 -5.35 -6.99 4.82
CA TYR A 60 -6.16 -7.15 3.62
C TYR A 60 -6.83 -8.52 3.65
N GLN A 61 -8.16 -8.56 3.58
CA GLN A 61 -8.90 -9.81 3.43
C GLN A 61 -9.93 -9.70 2.31
N THR A 62 -9.90 -10.65 1.37
CA THR A 62 -10.98 -10.86 0.39
C THR A 62 -11.64 -12.20 0.61
N THR A 63 -12.95 -12.26 0.40
CA THR A 63 -13.75 -13.47 0.47
C THR A 63 -14.69 -13.49 -0.72
N LEU A 64 -14.42 -14.36 -1.68
CA LEU A 64 -15.33 -14.65 -2.78
C LEU A 64 -16.26 -15.80 -2.36
N GLU A 65 -17.56 -15.58 -2.38
CA GLU A 65 -18.55 -16.59 -2.07
C GLU A 65 -19.39 -16.88 -3.31
N ILE A 66 -19.23 -18.07 -3.87
CA ILE A 66 -20.00 -18.54 -5.03
C ILE A 66 -21.28 -19.18 -4.50
N LYS A 67 -22.42 -18.58 -4.85
CA LYS A 67 -23.72 -18.88 -4.23
C LYS A 67 -24.42 -20.07 -4.88
N ASP A 68 -24.24 -20.28 -6.18
CA ASP A 68 -24.92 -21.35 -6.92
C ASP A 68 -23.96 -22.32 -7.61
N GLN A 69 -24.43 -23.54 -7.82
CA GLN A 69 -23.67 -24.62 -8.45
C GLN A 69 -23.32 -24.37 -9.92
N HIS A 70 -23.95 -23.38 -10.59
CA HIS A 70 -23.61 -23.05 -11.98
C HIS A 70 -22.64 -21.86 -12.05
N GLY A 71 -22.34 -21.20 -10.93
CA GLY A 71 -21.43 -20.05 -10.88
C GLY A 71 -22.02 -18.78 -11.50
N ARG A 72 -23.35 -18.68 -11.53
CA ARG A 72 -24.09 -17.53 -12.06
C ARG A 72 -24.14 -16.36 -11.08
N TYR A 73 -24.01 -16.61 -9.79
CA TYR A 73 -24.07 -15.60 -8.74
C TYR A 73 -22.95 -15.82 -7.74
N ALA A 74 -22.22 -14.75 -7.45
CA ALA A 74 -21.27 -14.71 -6.35
C ALA A 74 -21.35 -13.37 -5.62
N ILE A 75 -20.86 -13.35 -4.39
CA ILE A 75 -20.67 -12.13 -3.61
C ILE A 75 -19.18 -12.04 -3.28
N LEU A 76 -18.58 -10.87 -3.51
CA LEU A 76 -17.26 -10.58 -2.99
C LEU A 76 -17.40 -9.67 -1.77
N ASN A 77 -16.76 -10.09 -0.68
CA ASN A 77 -16.56 -9.30 0.52
C ASN A 77 -15.07 -8.95 0.66
N LYS A 78 -14.77 -7.67 0.87
CA LYS A 78 -13.42 -7.14 1.05
C LYS A 78 -13.37 -6.37 2.37
N LEU A 79 -12.37 -6.71 3.18
CA LEU A 79 -12.08 -6.05 4.45
C LEU A 79 -10.64 -5.52 4.39
N GLU A 80 -10.46 -4.22 4.53
CA GLU A 80 -9.14 -3.60 4.52
C GLU A 80 -8.95 -2.70 5.74
N LYS A 81 -7.98 -3.02 6.58
CA LYS A 81 -7.52 -2.12 7.64
C LYS A 81 -6.41 -1.24 7.09
N VAL A 82 -6.65 0.06 7.01
CA VAL A 82 -5.79 1.01 6.32
C VAL A 82 -5.28 2.05 7.31
N ARG A 83 -3.98 2.37 7.25
CA ARG A 83 -3.38 3.50 7.99
C ARG A 83 -2.98 4.59 7.00
N TYR A 84 -3.42 5.83 7.27
CA TYR A 84 -3.08 6.96 6.42
C TYR A 84 -1.65 7.44 6.71
N LEU A 85 -0.87 7.67 5.66
CA LEU A 85 0.52 8.12 5.76
C LEU A 85 0.68 9.63 5.54
N GLN A 86 -0.41 10.30 5.14
CA GLN A 86 -0.48 11.72 4.82
C GLN A 86 -1.66 12.39 5.53
N ASN A 87 -1.60 13.72 5.66
CA ASN A 87 -2.70 14.53 6.18
C ASN A 87 -3.68 14.90 5.08
N ASN A 88 -4.89 15.32 5.49
CA ASN A 88 -5.93 15.86 4.62
C ASN A 88 -6.46 14.87 3.56
N ILE A 89 -6.50 13.58 3.88
CA ILE A 89 -7.05 12.56 2.98
C ILE A 89 -8.58 12.59 3.06
N ILE A 90 -9.24 12.78 1.91
CA ILE A 90 -10.71 12.87 1.81
C ILE A 90 -11.34 11.77 0.96
N ALA A 91 -10.51 10.97 0.29
CA ALA A 91 -10.95 9.93 -0.64
C ALA A 91 -10.07 8.68 -0.52
N PHE A 92 -10.65 7.56 -0.89
CA PHE A 92 -9.99 6.26 -1.00
C PHE A 92 -10.32 5.65 -2.36
N GLN A 93 -9.36 4.96 -2.98
CA GLN A 93 -9.55 4.35 -4.30
C GLN A 93 -9.58 2.84 -4.17
N ASP A 94 -10.72 2.25 -4.54
CA ASP A 94 -10.90 0.81 -4.62
C ASP A 94 -10.77 0.32 -6.09
N GLN A 95 -10.52 -0.97 -6.24
CA GLN A 95 -10.32 -1.63 -7.54
C GLN A 95 -11.12 -2.92 -7.61
N ALA A 96 -11.77 -3.13 -8.76
CA ALA A 96 -12.46 -4.36 -9.07
C ALA A 96 -12.11 -4.87 -10.48
N TRP A 97 -12.00 -6.19 -10.59
CA TRP A 97 -11.91 -6.94 -11.85
C TRP A 97 -12.90 -8.10 -11.78
N GLY A 98 -13.20 -8.67 -12.94
CA GLY A 98 -13.96 -9.91 -13.02
C GLY A 98 -14.61 -10.08 -14.37
N ASP A 99 -14.94 -11.33 -14.68
CA ASP A 99 -15.80 -11.69 -15.79
C ASP A 99 -17.28 -11.48 -15.40
N GLY A 100 -18.16 -11.40 -16.39
CA GLY A 100 -19.59 -11.19 -16.18
C GLY A 100 -19.93 -9.75 -15.78
N LYS A 101 -21.03 -9.58 -15.06
CA LYS A 101 -21.50 -8.28 -14.56
C LYS A 101 -21.07 -8.13 -13.10
N ILE A 102 -20.02 -7.34 -12.89
CA ILE A 102 -19.44 -7.04 -11.57
C ILE A 102 -20.09 -5.80 -10.95
N LEU A 103 -19.74 -5.52 -9.68
CA LEU A 103 -20.18 -4.34 -8.92
C LEU A 103 -21.72 -4.25 -8.73
N VAL A 104 -22.43 -5.37 -8.84
CA VAL A 104 -23.87 -5.43 -8.61
C VAL A 104 -24.16 -5.13 -7.15
N LYS A 105 -24.93 -4.08 -6.86
CA LYS A 105 -25.20 -3.62 -5.49
C LYS A 105 -23.92 -3.32 -4.69
N TYR A 106 -22.93 -2.69 -5.33
CA TYR A 106 -21.72 -2.25 -4.65
C TYR A 106 -22.06 -1.39 -3.42
N ASN A 107 -21.48 -1.75 -2.28
CA ASN A 107 -21.62 -1.04 -1.03
C ASN A 107 -20.27 -0.94 -0.33
N CYS A 108 -20.00 0.19 0.33
CA CYS A 108 -18.76 0.39 1.07
C CYS A 108 -19.00 1.18 2.36
N THR A 109 -18.20 0.88 3.39
CA THR A 109 -18.13 1.64 4.65
C THR A 109 -16.69 1.58 5.19
N PRO A 110 -16.11 2.68 5.72
CA PRO A 110 -16.64 4.04 5.73
C PRO A 110 -16.66 4.65 4.32
N GLY A 111 -17.41 5.74 4.18
CA GLY A 111 -17.50 6.51 2.95
C GLY A 111 -18.63 6.10 2.01
N VAL A 112 -18.62 6.66 0.81
CA VAL A 112 -19.60 6.42 -0.25
C VAL A 112 -18.89 6.44 -1.60
N ALA A 113 -19.19 5.48 -2.48
CA ALA A 113 -18.73 5.53 -3.86
C ALA A 113 -19.31 6.76 -4.58
N VAL A 114 -18.46 7.64 -5.08
CA VAL A 114 -18.85 8.89 -5.75
C VAL A 114 -18.57 8.89 -7.24
N ASP A 115 -17.68 8.02 -7.71
CA ASP A 115 -17.39 7.85 -9.14
C ASP A 115 -16.88 6.42 -9.43
N GLN A 116 -17.09 5.98 -10.67
CA GLN A 116 -16.62 4.69 -11.18
C GLN A 116 -16.18 4.83 -12.63
N TYR A 117 -14.94 4.44 -12.93
CA TYR A 117 -14.44 4.48 -14.29
C TYR A 117 -13.62 3.23 -14.62
N ARG A 118 -13.65 2.85 -15.89
CA ARG A 118 -12.95 1.67 -16.38
C ARG A 118 -11.65 2.06 -17.06
N CYS A 119 -10.58 1.36 -16.72
CA CYS A 119 -9.27 1.50 -17.34
C CYS A 119 -8.77 0.10 -17.72
N GLY A 120 -8.94 -0.27 -18.99
CA GLY A 120 -8.67 -1.61 -19.49
C GLY A 120 -9.58 -2.66 -18.83
N SER A 121 -8.98 -3.66 -18.19
CA SER A 121 -9.70 -4.74 -17.50
C SER A 121 -10.08 -4.40 -16.05
N LYS A 122 -9.63 -3.26 -15.52
CA LYS A 122 -9.90 -2.84 -14.14
C LYS A 122 -10.98 -1.76 -14.12
N THR A 123 -11.85 -1.83 -13.13
CA THR A 123 -12.76 -0.74 -12.75
C THR A 123 -12.22 -0.11 -11.47
N PHE A 124 -12.05 1.19 -11.50
CA PHE A 124 -11.67 2.00 -10.35
C PHE A 124 -12.92 2.61 -9.74
N ILE A 125 -12.99 2.58 -8.41
CA ILE A 125 -14.09 3.17 -7.65
C ILE A 125 -13.51 4.23 -6.73
N LEU A 126 -13.94 5.47 -6.89
CA LEU A 126 -13.57 6.56 -5.99
C LEU A 126 -14.56 6.59 -4.82
N ILE A 127 -14.05 6.38 -3.61
CA ILE A 127 -14.83 6.43 -2.37
C ILE A 127 -14.54 7.75 -1.67
N SER A 128 -15.57 8.58 -1.46
CA SER A 128 -15.47 9.76 -0.60
C SER A 128 -15.59 9.34 0.86
N LEU A 129 -14.63 9.75 1.69
CA LEU A 129 -14.60 9.39 3.12
C LEU A 129 -15.60 10.19 3.97
N ARG A 130 -16.19 11.25 3.41
CA ARG A 130 -17.09 12.21 4.08
C ARG A 130 -16.48 12.92 5.31
N GLN A 131 -15.22 12.67 5.60
CA GLN A 131 -14.43 13.24 6.67
C GLN A 131 -12.99 13.39 6.19
N VAL A 132 -12.29 14.37 6.75
CA VAL A 132 -10.85 14.55 6.52
C VAL A 132 -10.08 13.62 7.46
N LYS A 133 -9.18 12.82 6.91
CA LYS A 133 -8.31 11.92 7.67
C LYS A 133 -6.89 12.49 7.75
N PHE A 134 -6.24 12.22 8.88
CA PHE A 134 -4.90 12.69 9.19
C PHE A 134 -3.89 11.54 9.23
N LYS A 135 -2.61 11.88 9.14
CA LYS A 135 -1.53 10.90 9.22
C LYS A 135 -1.62 10.13 10.54
N GLY A 136 -1.59 8.79 10.44
CA GLY A 136 -1.69 7.89 11.58
C GLY A 136 -3.11 7.42 11.88
N ASP A 137 -4.14 8.07 11.35
CA ASP A 137 -5.52 7.58 11.47
C ASP A 137 -5.63 6.18 10.85
N VAL A 138 -6.56 5.38 11.37
CA VAL A 138 -6.82 4.02 10.91
C VAL A 138 -8.30 3.81 10.66
N ASP A 139 -8.64 3.40 9.45
CA ASP A 139 -9.99 2.97 9.09
C ASP A 139 -10.02 1.47 8.75
N ARG A 140 -11.23 0.89 8.84
CA ARG A 140 -11.51 -0.47 8.38
C ARG A 140 -12.58 -0.42 7.31
N PHE A 141 -12.16 -0.53 6.06
CA PHE A 141 -13.08 -0.61 4.94
C PHE A 141 -13.74 -1.99 4.91
N LYS A 142 -15.06 -1.99 4.79
CA LYS A 142 -15.89 -3.14 4.46
C LYS A 142 -16.56 -2.82 3.13
N ILE A 143 -16.18 -3.56 2.11
CA ILE A 143 -16.66 -3.37 0.74
C ILE A 143 -17.28 -4.68 0.29
N GLU A 144 -18.48 -4.61 -0.28
CA GLU A 144 -19.20 -5.77 -0.78
C GLU A 144 -19.78 -5.47 -2.16
N TRP A 145 -19.75 -6.46 -3.05
CA TRP A 145 -20.55 -6.43 -4.27
C TRP A 145 -20.90 -7.83 -4.78
N GLY A 146 -21.96 -7.88 -5.59
CA GLY A 146 -22.38 -9.04 -6.34
C GLY A 146 -21.68 -9.15 -7.70
N ILE A 147 -21.53 -10.38 -8.15
CA ILE A 147 -21.04 -10.76 -9.48
C ILE A 147 -22.10 -11.67 -10.11
N GLU A 148 -22.60 -11.30 -11.28
CA GLU A 148 -23.54 -12.10 -12.07
C GLU A 148 -22.84 -12.69 -13.30
N GLN A 149 -23.13 -13.95 -13.62
CA GLN A 149 -22.57 -14.71 -14.75
C GLN A 149 -21.03 -14.77 -14.77
N GLY A 150 -20.38 -14.73 -13.60
CA GLY A 150 -18.93 -14.62 -13.49
C GLY A 150 -18.14 -15.94 -13.58
N PHE A 151 -18.73 -17.09 -13.21
CA PHE A 151 -17.99 -18.35 -13.00
C PHE A 151 -18.58 -19.55 -13.75
N LEU A 152 -18.90 -19.35 -15.03
CA LEU A 152 -19.57 -20.34 -15.88
C LEU A 152 -18.64 -21.42 -16.47
N LYS A 153 -17.32 -21.18 -16.46
CA LYS A 153 -16.33 -22.08 -17.07
C LYS A 153 -16.02 -23.30 -16.18
N LYS A 154 -15.25 -24.25 -16.73
CA LYS A 154 -14.76 -25.47 -16.02
C LYS A 154 -13.65 -25.16 -15.00
N ASP A 155 -13.03 -24.02 -15.17
CA ASP A 155 -12.07 -23.37 -14.30
C ASP A 155 -12.64 -22.03 -13.83
N GLY A 156 -12.08 -21.49 -12.75
CA GLY A 156 -12.43 -20.17 -12.27
C GLY A 156 -11.23 -19.52 -11.61
N PHE A 157 -11.24 -18.19 -11.57
CA PHE A 157 -10.20 -17.43 -10.91
C PHE A 157 -10.72 -16.15 -10.29
N TRP A 158 -10.01 -15.68 -9.26
CA TRP A 158 -10.19 -14.39 -8.64
C TRP A 158 -8.83 -13.76 -8.40
N ALA A 159 -8.65 -12.51 -8.81
CA ALA A 159 -7.37 -11.82 -8.62
C ALA A 159 -7.42 -10.87 -7.41
N THR A 160 -6.26 -10.55 -6.87
CA THR A 160 -6.06 -9.49 -5.89
C THR A 160 -4.71 -8.85 -6.17
N GLU A 161 -4.70 -7.54 -6.38
CA GLU A 161 -3.50 -6.77 -6.68
C GLU A 161 -3.14 -5.87 -5.52
N ILE A 162 -1.85 -5.83 -5.22
CA ILE A 162 -1.29 -5.04 -4.13
C ILE A 162 -0.82 -3.69 -4.69
N SER A 163 -1.66 -2.66 -4.65
CA SER A 163 -1.28 -1.31 -5.08
C SER A 163 -0.62 -0.46 -3.99
N HIS A 164 -0.62 -0.94 -2.74
CA HIS A 164 -0.07 -0.23 -1.58
C HIS A 164 0.76 -1.18 -0.72
N HIS A 165 1.70 -0.63 0.05
CA HIS A 165 2.45 -1.43 1.01
C HIS A 165 1.46 -2.14 1.95
N THR A 166 1.52 -3.47 1.98
CA THR A 166 0.55 -4.31 2.67
C THR A 166 1.29 -5.24 3.63
N GLN A 167 0.88 -5.26 4.89
CA GLN A 167 1.56 -6.06 5.92
C GLN A 167 1.13 -7.54 5.88
N GLN A 168 -0.13 -7.80 5.57
CA GLN A 168 -0.63 -9.16 5.39
C GLN A 168 -1.83 -9.18 4.44
N ILE A 169 -1.97 -10.30 3.74
CA ILE A 169 -3.10 -10.59 2.86
C ILE A 169 -3.69 -11.95 3.22
N LYS A 170 -5.02 -12.05 3.18
CA LYS A 170 -5.80 -13.28 3.30
C LYS A 170 -6.82 -13.35 2.17
N ILE A 171 -6.70 -14.38 1.34
CA ILE A 171 -7.66 -14.65 0.25
C ILE A 171 -8.49 -15.86 0.66
N ARG A 172 -9.81 -15.71 0.58
CA ARG A 172 -10.77 -16.78 0.88
C ARG A 172 -11.70 -16.98 -0.32
N ALA A 173 -12.03 -18.23 -0.58
CA ALA A 173 -13.07 -18.60 -1.51
C ALA A 173 -14.03 -19.61 -0.86
N ILE A 174 -15.32 -19.35 -0.92
CA ILE A 174 -16.37 -20.24 -0.42
C ILE A 174 -17.13 -20.80 -1.62
N PHE A 175 -17.19 -22.12 -1.70
CA PHE A 175 -17.78 -22.87 -2.80
C PHE A 175 -19.07 -23.57 -2.38
N PRO A 176 -20.06 -23.72 -3.29
CA PRO A 176 -21.27 -24.47 -3.01
C PRO A 176 -20.98 -25.93 -2.62
N LYS A 177 -21.81 -26.49 -1.73
CA LYS A 177 -21.73 -27.91 -1.32
C LYS A 177 -21.72 -28.86 -2.52
N CYS A 178 -22.54 -28.57 -3.53
CA CYS A 178 -22.71 -29.40 -4.73
C CYS A 178 -21.62 -29.19 -5.80
N ARG A 179 -20.68 -28.25 -5.59
CA ARG A 179 -19.61 -27.95 -6.55
C ARG A 179 -18.30 -27.59 -5.84
N PRO A 180 -17.71 -28.53 -5.07
CA PRO A 180 -16.44 -28.29 -4.40
C PRO A 180 -15.30 -28.12 -5.41
N PRO A 181 -14.24 -27.37 -5.07
CA PRO A 181 -13.10 -27.24 -5.97
C PRO A 181 -12.20 -28.48 -5.89
N GLN A 182 -11.95 -29.13 -7.04
CA GLN A 182 -11.03 -30.26 -7.15
C GLN A 182 -9.58 -29.82 -6.91
N ARG A 183 -9.16 -28.77 -7.63
CA ARG A 183 -7.80 -28.21 -7.55
C ARG A 183 -7.88 -26.73 -7.25
N THR A 184 -6.98 -26.27 -6.39
CA THR A 184 -6.88 -24.86 -5.96
C THR A 184 -5.42 -24.46 -5.92
N VAL A 185 -5.10 -23.32 -6.52
CA VAL A 185 -3.74 -22.76 -6.56
C VAL A 185 -3.78 -21.25 -6.34
N ILE A 186 -2.72 -20.71 -5.76
CA ILE A 186 -2.42 -19.27 -5.81
C ILE A 186 -1.29 -19.06 -6.80
N ILE A 187 -1.48 -18.14 -7.74
CA ILE A 187 -0.44 -17.72 -8.67
C ILE A 187 -0.04 -16.30 -8.30
N GLU A 188 1.24 -16.10 -8.02
CA GLU A 188 1.85 -14.78 -7.92
C GLU A 188 2.36 -14.39 -9.31
N ARG A 189 1.59 -13.55 -10.02
CA ARG A 189 1.79 -13.34 -11.45
C ARG A 189 3.14 -12.70 -11.78
N ASN A 190 3.56 -11.71 -11.01
CA ASN A 190 4.76 -10.92 -11.30
C ASN A 190 6.02 -11.63 -10.79
N SER A 191 5.95 -12.29 -9.63
CA SER A 191 7.03 -13.16 -9.15
C SER A 191 7.14 -14.50 -9.89
N ARG A 192 6.12 -14.86 -10.68
CA ARG A 192 5.99 -16.14 -11.42
C ARG A 192 5.98 -17.37 -10.51
N LYS A 193 5.51 -17.24 -9.26
CA LYS A 193 5.39 -18.35 -8.32
C LYS A 193 3.99 -18.95 -8.37
N THR A 194 3.90 -20.27 -8.20
CA THR A 194 2.63 -20.99 -8.10
C THR A 194 2.63 -21.84 -6.84
N HIS A 195 1.61 -21.65 -6.01
CA HIS A 195 1.42 -22.37 -4.75
C HIS A 195 0.21 -23.28 -4.87
N PHE A 196 0.42 -24.59 -4.70
CA PHE A 196 -0.67 -25.56 -4.67
C PHE A 196 -1.29 -25.59 -3.28
N LEU A 197 -2.60 -25.35 -3.18
CA LEU A 197 -3.30 -25.36 -1.90
C LEU A 197 -3.70 -26.80 -1.55
N THR A 198 -3.12 -27.33 -0.48
CA THR A 198 -3.33 -28.71 -0.01
C THR A 198 -4.66 -28.85 0.75
N LYS A 199 -4.97 -30.07 1.23
CA LYS A 199 -6.17 -30.32 2.05
C LYS A 199 -6.23 -29.44 3.30
N ALA A 200 -5.08 -29.07 3.88
CA ALA A 200 -5.03 -28.19 5.07
C ALA A 200 -5.54 -26.76 4.80
N ALA A 201 -5.54 -26.32 3.55
CA ALA A 201 -6.11 -25.03 3.15
C ALA A 201 -7.63 -25.08 2.93
N LYS A 202 -8.23 -26.29 2.92
CA LYS A 202 -9.65 -26.52 2.67
C LYS A 202 -10.35 -26.93 3.96
N GLU A 203 -11.48 -26.29 4.24
CA GLU A 203 -12.32 -26.55 5.40
C GLU A 203 -13.76 -26.70 4.93
N GLN A 204 -14.49 -27.69 5.46
CA GLN A 204 -15.93 -27.79 5.24
C GLN A 204 -16.65 -27.01 6.32
N LEU A 205 -17.48 -26.05 5.92
CA LEU A 205 -18.31 -25.26 6.82
C LEU A 205 -19.47 -26.10 7.38
N PRO A 206 -20.11 -25.71 8.50
CA PRO A 206 -21.22 -26.45 9.11
C PRO A 206 -22.40 -26.71 8.17
N ASP A 207 -22.62 -25.85 7.17
CA ASP A 207 -23.66 -25.99 6.15
C ASP A 207 -23.24 -26.90 4.95
N GLY A 208 -22.05 -27.49 5.02
CA GLY A 208 -21.48 -28.39 4.03
C GLY A 208 -20.78 -27.72 2.85
N ARG A 209 -20.73 -26.37 2.80
CA ARG A 209 -19.95 -25.63 1.80
C ARG A 209 -18.46 -25.74 2.07
N TRP A 210 -17.65 -25.42 1.06
CA TRP A 210 -16.19 -25.53 1.15
C TRP A 210 -15.55 -24.17 1.22
N LEU A 211 -14.83 -23.89 2.30
CA LEU A 211 -13.97 -22.73 2.44
C LEU A 211 -12.54 -23.11 2.05
N VAL A 212 -11.92 -22.31 1.20
CA VAL A 212 -10.49 -22.41 0.90
C VAL A 212 -9.82 -21.11 1.30
N THR A 213 -8.76 -21.20 2.09
CA THR A 213 -8.04 -20.03 2.63
C THR A 213 -6.58 -20.08 2.26
N TRP A 214 -6.05 -18.93 1.84
CA TRP A 214 -4.62 -18.70 1.69
C TRP A 214 -4.23 -17.37 2.36
N LYS A 215 -3.00 -17.30 2.86
CA LYS A 215 -2.46 -16.13 3.56
C LYS A 215 -1.02 -15.89 3.11
N SER A 216 -0.60 -14.63 3.12
CA SER A 216 0.81 -14.25 3.00
C SER A 216 1.09 -13.02 3.87
N HIS A 217 2.32 -12.97 4.39
CA HIS A 217 2.85 -11.83 5.15
C HIS A 217 3.77 -11.02 4.24
N GLN A 218 3.70 -9.70 4.38
CA GLN A 218 4.45 -8.73 3.59
C GLN A 218 4.39 -9.01 2.07
N PRO A 219 3.18 -9.12 1.49
CA PRO A 219 3.06 -9.32 0.05
C PRO A 219 3.77 -8.21 -0.72
N ARG A 220 4.38 -8.59 -1.85
CA ARG A 220 5.19 -7.68 -2.65
C ARG A 220 4.33 -6.57 -3.26
N LEU A 221 4.81 -5.33 -3.21
CA LEU A 221 4.14 -4.20 -3.86
C LEU A 221 4.04 -4.46 -5.37
N TYR A 222 2.86 -4.14 -5.94
CA TYR A 222 2.45 -4.41 -7.31
C TYR A 222 2.33 -5.88 -7.68
N GLU A 223 2.37 -6.81 -6.72
CA GLU A 223 2.10 -8.22 -7.00
C GLU A 223 0.62 -8.46 -7.26
N GLN A 224 0.31 -9.38 -8.18
CA GLN A 224 -1.05 -9.84 -8.43
C GLN A 224 -1.17 -11.31 -8.00
N TYR A 225 -1.94 -11.55 -6.95
CA TYR A 225 -2.29 -12.86 -6.44
C TYR A 225 -3.57 -13.35 -7.12
N ILE A 226 -3.46 -14.42 -7.91
CA ILE A 226 -4.59 -15.04 -8.60
C ILE A 226 -4.94 -16.33 -7.88
N PHE A 227 -6.06 -16.34 -7.19
CA PHE A 227 -6.69 -17.55 -6.66
C PHE A 227 -7.40 -18.25 -7.81
N HIS A 228 -6.86 -19.38 -8.25
CA HIS A 228 -7.37 -20.16 -9.38
C HIS A 228 -7.83 -21.54 -8.91
N TRP A 229 -8.94 -22.03 -9.46
CA TRP A 229 -9.47 -23.34 -9.15
C TRP A 229 -10.03 -24.07 -10.36
N LYS A 230 -10.16 -25.38 -10.21
CA LYS A 230 -10.87 -26.27 -11.13
C LYS A 230 -12.03 -26.93 -10.38
N TRP A 231 -13.20 -26.95 -11.01
CA TRP A 231 -14.40 -27.62 -10.52
C TRP A 231 -14.30 -29.14 -10.60
#